data_AF-A0A973D687-F1
#
_entry.id   AF-A0A973D687-F1
#
_cell.length_a   1.000
_cell.length_b   1.000
_cell.length_c   1.000
_cell.angle_alpha   90.00
_cell.angle_beta   90.00
_cell.angle_gamma   90.00
#
_symmetry.space_group_name_H-M   'P 1'
#
loop_
_entity.id
_entity.type
_entity.pdbx_description
1 polymer ?
#
loop_
_entity_poly.entity_id
_entity_poly.type
_entity_poly.pdbx_seq_one_letter_code
_entity_poly.pdbx_strand_id
1 'polypeptide(L)'
;MTFAKKLRAGTAQAHRFAESTNFVKGILKGVMSFASFANMQAGMYLVYEALEAELERHKDHPLISRVHFPELSRMASLEQDLEFLYGEDWKSKIRSTPARQEYVERIHWLGDNDPGLLVAHSYTRYLGDLSGGQVISKIARRSLGLENRDGLRFFDFDEIDDSKTFKNEYRNRLNQLALSDDLAVEVIEEAKQVFALNQRLFEELEGSWIRTLANCLPLGFNRRKRA
;
A
#
# COMPACT_ATOMS: atom_id res chain seq x y z
N MET A 1 28.57 0.30 0.98
CA MET A 1 27.19 0.41 1.53
C MET A 1 26.36 -0.74 0.98
N THR A 2 25.61 -1.47 1.80
CA THR A 2 24.80 -2.62 1.34
C THR A 2 23.62 -2.16 0.47
N PHE A 3 23.09 -3.02 -0.40
CA PHE A 3 21.99 -2.65 -1.29
C PHE A 3 20.72 -2.19 -0.54
N ALA A 4 20.30 -2.89 0.52
CA ALA A 4 19.15 -2.46 1.33
C ALA A 4 19.33 -1.05 1.92
N LYS A 5 20.58 -0.66 2.25
CA LYS A 5 20.90 0.70 2.71
C LYS A 5 20.84 1.72 1.56
N LYS A 6 21.35 1.37 0.37
CA LYS A 6 21.21 2.18 -0.86
C LYS A 6 19.73 2.43 -1.18
N LEU A 7 18.92 1.38 -1.18
CA LEU A 7 17.49 1.43 -1.46
C LEU A 7 16.75 2.32 -0.47
N ARG A 8 16.95 2.11 0.84
CA ARG A 8 16.37 2.97 1.88
C ARG A 8 16.78 4.44 1.75
N ALA A 9 18.05 4.70 1.46
CA ALA A 9 18.53 6.08 1.30
C ALA A 9 17.95 6.72 0.03
N GLY A 10 17.93 6.00 -1.09
CA GLY A 10 17.42 6.46 -2.38
C GLY A 10 15.92 6.77 -2.35
N THR A 11 15.13 6.04 -1.55
CA THR A 11 13.69 6.28 -1.42
C THR A 11 13.31 7.21 -0.27
N ALA A 12 14.26 7.67 0.55
CA ALA A 12 13.95 8.42 1.77
C ALA A 12 13.18 9.72 1.49
N GLN A 13 13.47 10.40 0.39
CA GLN A 13 12.75 11.61 0.01
C GLN A 13 11.32 11.29 -0.47
N ALA A 14 11.15 10.28 -1.33
CA ALA A 14 9.85 9.84 -1.82
C ALA A 14 8.94 9.36 -0.67
N HIS A 15 9.50 8.65 0.31
CA HIS A 15 8.80 8.26 1.54
C HIS A 15 8.28 9.47 2.31
N ARG A 16 9.13 10.48 2.54
CA ARG A 16 8.71 11.72 3.23
C ARG A 16 7.60 12.45 2.47
N PHE A 17 7.64 12.44 1.13
CA PHE A 17 6.57 13.04 0.33
C PHE A 17 5.26 12.27 0.46
N ALA A 18 5.28 10.93 0.42
CA ALA A 18 4.09 10.12 0.64
C ALA A 18 3.45 10.38 2.02
N GLU A 19 4.26 10.48 3.08
CA GLU A 19 3.80 10.86 4.43
C GLU A 19 3.24 12.29 4.51
N SER A 20 3.59 13.14 3.56
CA SER A 20 3.17 14.54 3.52
C SER A 20 1.83 14.79 2.84
N THR A 21 1.22 13.77 2.21
CA THR A 21 -0.14 13.85 1.64
C THR A 21 -1.15 14.18 2.75
N ASN A 22 -2.22 14.92 2.41
CA ASN A 22 -3.23 15.30 3.40
C ASN A 22 -3.99 14.08 3.90
N PHE A 23 -4.21 13.06 3.06
CA PHE A 23 -4.83 11.81 3.47
C PHE A 23 -4.01 11.11 4.54
N VAL A 24 -2.70 10.89 4.32
CA VAL A 24 -1.83 10.25 5.33
C VAL A 24 -1.72 11.12 6.58
N LYS A 25 -1.56 12.44 6.45
CA LYS A 25 -1.61 13.35 7.61
C LYS A 25 -2.92 13.27 8.38
N GLY A 26 -4.05 13.13 7.69
CA GLY A 26 -5.38 12.94 8.27
C GLY A 26 -5.45 11.65 9.08
N ILE A 27 -5.05 10.53 8.46
CA ILE A 27 -4.91 9.24 9.13
C ILE A 27 -4.04 9.36 10.38
N LEU A 28 -2.85 9.96 10.29
CA LEU A 28 -1.92 10.08 11.42
C LEU A 28 -2.49 10.93 12.57
N LYS A 29 -3.41 11.86 12.27
CA LYS A 29 -4.16 12.64 13.26
C LYS A 29 -5.43 11.94 13.76
N GLY A 30 -5.73 10.75 13.25
CA GLY A 30 -6.94 9.98 13.56
C GLY A 30 -8.20 10.49 12.86
N VAL A 31 -8.06 11.36 11.86
CA VAL A 31 -9.16 11.90 11.06
C VAL A 31 -9.38 10.98 9.86
N MET A 32 -10.22 9.97 10.04
CA MET A 32 -10.65 9.05 8.99
C MET A 32 -12.09 8.59 9.21
N SER A 33 -12.80 8.35 8.13
CA SER A 33 -14.11 7.70 8.15
C SER A 33 -13.98 6.22 7.81
N PHE A 34 -14.94 5.41 8.24
CA PHE A 34 -15.03 4.00 7.88
C PHE A 34 -15.03 3.82 6.35
N ALA A 35 -15.83 4.64 5.64
CA ALA A 35 -15.90 4.60 4.18
C ALA A 35 -14.56 4.94 3.49
N SER A 36 -13.82 5.95 3.98
CA SER A 36 -12.51 6.28 3.42
C SER A 36 -11.46 5.19 3.68
N PHE A 37 -11.53 4.55 4.84
CA PHE A 37 -10.63 3.46 5.19
C PHE A 37 -10.94 2.19 4.38
N ALA A 38 -12.22 1.85 4.23
CA ALA A 38 -12.68 0.78 3.34
C ALA A 38 -12.23 1.01 1.89
N ASN A 39 -12.37 2.25 1.40
CA ASN A 39 -11.96 2.59 0.04
C ASN A 39 -10.43 2.52 -0.15
N MET A 40 -9.64 2.83 0.89
CA MET A 40 -8.19 2.61 0.89
C MET A 40 -7.85 1.12 0.78
N GLN A 41 -8.46 0.28 1.63
CA GLN A 41 -8.28 -1.18 1.61
C GLN A 41 -8.66 -1.80 0.25
N ALA A 42 -9.75 -1.34 -0.37
CA ALA A 42 -10.16 -1.78 -1.71
C ALA A 42 -9.13 -1.45 -2.79
N GLY A 43 -8.47 -0.29 -2.70
CA GLY A 43 -7.35 0.04 -3.58
C GLY A 43 -6.14 -0.86 -3.35
N MET A 44 -5.85 -1.21 -2.09
CA MET A 44 -4.77 -2.15 -1.76
C MET A 44 -5.06 -3.55 -2.32
N TYR A 45 -6.29 -4.06 -2.19
CA TYR A 45 -6.68 -5.35 -2.77
C TYR A 45 -6.27 -5.48 -4.24
N LEU A 46 -6.61 -4.50 -5.08
CA LEU A 46 -6.23 -4.54 -6.51
C LEU A 46 -4.71 -4.55 -6.72
N VAL A 47 -3.97 -3.78 -5.92
CA VAL A 47 -2.50 -3.71 -6.01
C VAL A 47 -1.85 -5.02 -5.58
N TYR A 48 -2.30 -5.62 -4.47
CA TYR A 48 -1.74 -6.89 -4.00
C TYR A 48 -2.18 -8.07 -4.86
N GLU A 49 -3.38 -8.03 -5.45
CA GLU A 49 -3.83 -9.05 -6.41
C GLU A 49 -2.86 -9.13 -7.60
N ALA A 50 -2.54 -7.97 -8.19
CA ALA A 50 -1.57 -7.89 -9.27
C ALA A 50 -0.15 -8.25 -8.80
N LEU A 51 0.31 -7.69 -7.68
CA LEU A 51 1.67 -7.91 -7.17
C LEU A 51 1.92 -9.38 -6.85
N GLU A 52 1.02 -10.02 -6.11
CA GLU A 52 1.20 -11.41 -5.68
C GLU A 52 1.07 -12.39 -6.85
N ALA A 53 0.18 -12.12 -7.81
CA ALA A 53 0.12 -12.89 -9.04
C ALA A 53 1.43 -12.82 -9.85
N GLU A 54 2.03 -11.63 -9.97
CA GLU A 54 3.30 -11.46 -10.69
C GLU A 54 4.50 -12.03 -9.93
N LEU A 55 4.54 -11.88 -8.61
CA LEU A 55 5.59 -12.49 -7.79
C LEU A 55 5.54 -14.02 -7.84
N GLU A 56 4.35 -14.61 -7.84
CA GLU A 56 4.18 -16.07 -7.98
C GLU A 56 4.53 -16.53 -9.41
N ARG A 57 4.09 -15.81 -10.45
CA ARG A 57 4.44 -16.10 -11.85
C ARG A 57 5.94 -16.14 -12.08
N HIS A 58 6.68 -15.26 -11.39
CA HIS A 58 8.12 -15.12 -11.52
C HIS A 58 8.91 -15.69 -10.33
N LYS A 59 8.32 -16.57 -9.51
CA LYS A 59 8.96 -17.08 -8.28
C LYS A 59 10.32 -17.75 -8.51
N ASP A 60 10.56 -18.31 -9.69
CA ASP A 60 11.82 -18.96 -10.06
C ASP A 60 12.84 -17.99 -10.69
N HIS A 61 12.47 -16.72 -10.93
CA HIS A 61 13.39 -15.70 -11.44
C HIS A 61 14.51 -15.43 -10.43
N PRO A 62 15.79 -15.26 -10.84
CA PRO A 62 16.93 -15.17 -9.92
C PRO A 62 16.84 -14.06 -8.87
N LEU A 63 16.17 -12.96 -9.18
CA LEU A 63 15.95 -11.85 -8.23
C LEU A 63 14.66 -12.02 -7.41
N ILE A 64 13.60 -12.57 -8.00
CA ILE A 64 12.28 -12.65 -7.36
C ILE A 64 12.24 -13.79 -6.35
N SER A 65 12.85 -14.93 -6.67
CA SER A 65 13.05 -16.05 -5.72
C SER A 65 13.67 -15.60 -4.38
N ARG A 66 14.45 -14.51 -4.36
CA ARG A 66 15.08 -13.96 -3.15
C ARG A 66 14.16 -13.09 -2.31
N VAL A 67 13.11 -12.53 -2.90
CA VAL A 67 12.13 -11.68 -2.22
C VAL A 67 10.72 -12.27 -2.20
N HIS A 68 10.55 -13.48 -2.71
CA HIS A 68 9.32 -14.25 -2.63
C HIS A 68 9.20 -14.89 -1.24
N PHE A 69 8.28 -14.36 -0.43
CA PHE A 69 7.97 -14.86 0.91
C PHE A 69 6.46 -15.10 1.01
N PRO A 70 6.00 -16.37 0.97
CA PRO A 70 4.58 -16.69 1.12
C PRO A 70 3.96 -16.12 2.40
N GLU A 71 4.73 -16.01 3.48
CA GLU A 71 4.34 -15.44 4.78
C GLU A 71 3.96 -13.94 4.67
N LEU A 72 4.35 -13.29 3.56
CA LEU A 72 3.97 -11.93 3.22
C LEU A 72 2.70 -11.84 2.36
N SER A 73 2.01 -12.92 2.02
CA SER A 73 0.76 -12.81 1.25
C SER A 73 -0.34 -12.09 2.04
N ARG A 74 -0.97 -11.09 1.39
CA ARG A 74 -2.03 -10.25 1.95
C ARG A 74 -3.40 -10.54 1.38
N MET A 75 -3.49 -11.28 0.29
CA MET A 75 -4.77 -11.50 -0.41
C MET A 75 -5.85 -12.07 0.50
N ALA A 76 -5.56 -13.17 1.20
CA ALA A 76 -6.55 -13.79 2.10
C ALA A 76 -7.00 -12.84 3.23
N SER A 77 -6.10 -12.02 3.76
CA SER A 77 -6.43 -11.01 4.78
C SER A 77 -7.27 -9.86 4.22
N LEU A 78 -6.95 -9.39 3.01
CA LEU A 78 -7.68 -8.31 2.34
C LEU A 78 -9.09 -8.75 1.93
N GLU A 79 -9.28 -9.98 1.45
CA GLU A 79 -10.61 -10.50 1.13
C GLU A 79 -11.51 -10.53 2.37
N GLN A 80 -11.00 -11.02 3.50
CA GLN A 80 -11.75 -11.04 4.78
C GLN A 80 -12.05 -9.62 5.29
N ASP A 81 -11.07 -8.72 5.21
CA ASP A 81 -11.28 -7.31 5.60
C ASP A 81 -12.34 -6.65 4.71
N LEU A 82 -12.33 -6.90 3.41
CA LEU A 82 -13.27 -6.30 2.47
C LEU A 82 -14.69 -6.84 2.62
N GLU A 83 -14.84 -8.13 2.93
CA GLU A 83 -16.14 -8.70 3.29
C GLU A 83 -16.71 -8.02 4.54
N PHE A 84 -15.89 -7.78 5.57
CA PHE A 84 -16.32 -7.02 6.74
C PHE A 84 -16.65 -5.55 6.42
N LEU A 85 -15.82 -4.89 5.60
CA LEU A 85 -15.93 -3.46 5.33
C LEU A 85 -17.04 -3.10 4.33
N TYR A 86 -17.38 -4.00 3.40
CA TYR A 86 -18.36 -3.75 2.34
C TYR A 86 -19.55 -4.72 2.32
N GLY A 87 -19.48 -5.85 3.03
CA GLY A 87 -20.47 -6.95 2.97
C GLY A 87 -20.07 -8.05 1.98
N GLU A 88 -20.87 -9.13 1.93
CA GLU A 88 -20.63 -10.31 1.08
C GLU A 88 -20.44 -9.97 -0.41
N ASP A 89 -21.07 -8.91 -0.90
CA ASP A 89 -21.02 -8.43 -2.29
C ASP A 89 -19.85 -7.46 -2.56
N TRP A 90 -18.85 -7.39 -1.67
CA TRP A 90 -17.73 -6.44 -1.74
C TRP A 90 -17.02 -6.40 -3.10
N LYS A 91 -16.84 -7.54 -3.77
CA LYS A 91 -16.18 -7.60 -5.09
C LYS A 91 -16.86 -6.69 -6.12
N SER A 92 -18.19 -6.60 -6.09
CA SER A 92 -18.97 -5.74 -7.00
C SER A 92 -18.87 -4.24 -6.66
N LYS A 93 -18.43 -3.90 -5.45
CA LYS A 93 -18.33 -2.53 -4.92
C LYS A 93 -16.96 -1.91 -5.13
N ILE A 94 -15.92 -2.72 -5.38
CA ILE A 94 -14.58 -2.22 -5.66
C ILE A 94 -14.55 -1.53 -7.02
N ARG A 95 -14.04 -0.30 -7.03
CA ARG A 95 -13.87 0.49 -8.26
C ARG A 95 -12.41 0.50 -8.66
N SER A 96 -12.16 0.25 -9.94
CA SER A 96 -10.85 0.49 -10.56
C SER A 96 -10.81 1.95 -11.02
N THR A 97 -10.24 2.83 -10.19
CA THR A 97 -10.03 4.24 -10.50
C THR A 97 -8.77 4.42 -11.35
N PRO A 98 -8.58 5.57 -12.03
CA PRO A 98 -7.40 5.79 -12.85
C PRO A 98 -6.07 5.55 -12.11
N ALA A 99 -5.89 6.00 -10.87
CA ALA A 99 -4.64 5.75 -10.14
C ALA A 99 -4.47 4.28 -9.73
N ARG A 100 -5.56 3.54 -9.49
CA ARG A 100 -5.51 2.09 -9.22
C ARG A 100 -5.12 1.32 -10.49
N GLN A 101 -5.73 1.69 -11.61
CA GLN A 101 -5.40 1.12 -12.92
C GLN A 101 -3.93 1.37 -13.26
N GLU A 102 -3.45 2.61 -13.12
CA GLU A 102 -2.05 2.94 -13.42
C GLU A 102 -1.07 2.08 -12.60
N TYR A 103 -1.36 1.84 -11.32
CA TYR A 103 -0.51 1.00 -10.47
C TYR A 103 -0.58 -0.47 -10.91
N VAL A 104 -1.77 -1.04 -11.05
CA VAL A 104 -1.96 -2.42 -11.50
C VAL A 104 -1.30 -2.67 -12.87
N GLU A 105 -1.49 -1.75 -13.82
CA GLU A 105 -0.88 -1.81 -15.15
C GLU A 105 0.65 -1.75 -15.08
N ARG A 106 1.24 -0.92 -14.20
CA ARG A 106 2.70 -0.91 -14.01
C ARG A 106 3.21 -2.25 -13.52
N ILE A 107 2.51 -2.89 -12.58
CA ILE A 107 2.89 -4.20 -12.04
C ILE A 107 2.88 -5.27 -13.14
N HIS A 108 1.78 -5.37 -13.91
CA HIS A 108 1.70 -6.32 -15.02
C HIS A 108 2.72 -6.03 -16.13
N TRP A 109 2.92 -4.76 -16.47
CA TRP A 109 3.93 -4.36 -17.45
C TRP A 109 5.32 -4.81 -17.00
N LEU A 110 5.68 -4.63 -15.72
CA LEU A 110 6.95 -5.15 -15.20
C LEU A 110 7.01 -6.68 -15.26
N GLY A 111 5.93 -7.37 -14.92
CA GLY A 111 5.87 -8.81 -15.05
C GLY A 111 6.19 -9.29 -16.48
N ASP A 112 5.70 -8.59 -17.49
CA ASP A 112 5.89 -9.00 -18.89
C ASP A 112 7.23 -8.56 -19.49
N ASN A 113 7.81 -7.46 -19.01
CA ASN A 113 8.97 -6.83 -19.63
C ASN A 113 10.23 -6.91 -18.77
N ASP A 114 10.12 -6.60 -17.47
CA ASP A 114 11.27 -6.45 -16.56
C ASP A 114 10.96 -7.01 -15.15
N PRO A 115 10.72 -8.33 -15.02
CA PRO A 115 10.20 -8.91 -13.78
C PRO A 115 11.15 -8.72 -12.58
N GLY A 116 12.46 -8.58 -12.83
CA GLY A 116 13.44 -8.25 -11.79
C GLY A 116 13.15 -6.96 -11.02
N LEU A 117 12.46 -5.99 -11.62
CA LEU A 117 12.10 -4.73 -10.96
C LEU A 117 10.91 -4.87 -10.00
N LEU A 118 10.19 -5.99 -9.98
CA LEU A 118 9.17 -6.27 -8.97
C LEU A 118 9.75 -6.33 -7.54
N VAL A 119 11.07 -6.50 -7.39
CA VAL A 119 11.79 -6.31 -6.11
C VAL A 119 11.46 -4.96 -5.47
N ALA A 120 11.35 -3.90 -6.27
CA ALA A 120 11.03 -2.56 -5.80
C ALA A 120 9.63 -2.48 -5.19
N HIS A 121 8.65 -3.14 -5.83
CA HIS A 121 7.26 -3.19 -5.36
C HIS A 121 7.14 -4.01 -4.08
N SER A 122 7.71 -5.21 -4.07
CA SER A 122 7.80 -6.07 -2.88
C SER A 122 8.45 -5.34 -1.70
N TYR A 123 9.59 -4.68 -1.92
CA TYR A 123 10.29 -3.91 -0.89
C TYR A 123 9.41 -2.79 -0.32
N THR A 124 8.81 -1.98 -1.19
CA THR A 124 8.10 -0.77 -0.79
C THR A 124 6.82 -1.10 -0.04
N ARG A 125 6.08 -2.11 -0.52
CA ARG A 125 4.83 -2.57 0.07
C ARG A 125 5.08 -3.31 1.39
N TYR A 126 5.72 -4.49 1.33
CA TYR A 126 5.77 -5.37 2.50
C TYR A 126 6.60 -4.83 3.67
N LEU A 127 7.75 -4.19 3.43
CA LEU A 127 8.49 -3.55 4.54
C LEU A 127 7.77 -2.31 5.08
N GLY A 128 6.97 -1.64 4.24
CA GLY A 128 6.06 -0.58 4.64
C GLY A 128 4.99 -1.09 5.60
N ASP A 129 4.32 -2.19 5.25
CA ASP A 129 3.27 -2.82 6.05
C ASP A 129 3.79 -3.32 7.41
N LEU A 130 4.96 -3.98 7.41
CA LEU A 130 5.66 -4.43 8.62
C LEU A 130 6.23 -3.27 9.48
N SER A 131 6.13 -2.02 9.02
CA SER A 131 6.66 -0.84 9.69
C SER A 131 5.60 0.22 9.92
N GLY A 132 5.32 1.07 8.92
CA GLY A 132 4.32 2.13 9.01
C GLY A 132 2.89 1.60 9.08
N GLY A 133 2.60 0.46 8.44
CA GLY A 133 1.29 -0.20 8.49
C GLY A 133 0.84 -0.51 9.92
N GLN A 134 1.78 -0.87 10.81
CA GLN A 134 1.49 -1.13 12.22
C GLN A 134 1.03 0.13 12.98
N VAL A 135 1.51 1.31 12.58
CA VAL A 135 1.04 2.58 13.13
C VAL A 135 -0.35 2.90 12.59
N ILE A 136 -0.56 2.73 11.29
CA ILE A 136 -1.87 2.94 10.63
C ILE A 136 -2.94 2.05 11.27
N SER A 137 -2.65 0.75 11.47
CA SER A 137 -3.56 -0.20 12.11
C SER A 137 -4.02 0.26 13.49
N LYS A 138 -3.07 0.68 14.35
CA LYS A 138 -3.38 1.19 15.70
C LYS A 138 -4.28 2.43 15.66
N ILE A 139 -4.02 3.34 14.73
CA ILE A 139 -4.83 4.55 14.60
C ILE A 139 -6.21 4.23 14.05
N ALA A 140 -6.30 3.39 13.01
CA ALA A 140 -7.57 2.96 12.43
C ALA A 140 -8.45 2.26 13.47
N ARG A 141 -7.89 1.34 14.26
CA ARG A 141 -8.60 0.67 15.36
C ARG A 141 -9.26 1.67 16.31
N ARG A 142 -8.48 2.63 16.80
CA ARG A 142 -8.96 3.66 17.73
C ARG A 142 -9.98 4.61 17.07
N SER A 143 -9.68 5.10 15.88
CA SER A 143 -10.50 6.12 15.20
C SER A 143 -11.84 5.57 14.70
N LEU A 144 -11.90 4.29 14.36
CA LEU A 144 -13.10 3.63 13.84
C LEU A 144 -13.84 2.79 14.88
N GLY A 145 -13.30 2.66 16.10
CA GLY A 145 -13.91 1.87 17.16
C GLY A 145 -13.95 0.36 16.84
N LEU A 146 -12.93 -0.16 16.17
CA LEU A 146 -12.86 -1.59 15.83
C LEU A 146 -12.40 -2.37 17.06
N GLU A 147 -13.21 -3.32 17.52
CA GLU A 147 -12.95 -4.07 18.75
C GLU A 147 -12.06 -5.31 18.52
N ASN A 148 -12.14 -5.90 17.32
CA ASN A 148 -11.45 -7.14 16.95
C ASN A 148 -10.45 -6.90 15.80
N ARG A 149 -9.98 -7.99 15.17
CA ARG A 149 -9.12 -7.93 13.98
C ARG A 149 -9.89 -7.63 12.69
N ASP A 150 -11.22 -7.67 12.72
CA ASP A 150 -12.05 -7.46 11.52
C ASP A 150 -11.86 -6.06 10.93
N GLY A 151 -11.61 -6.00 9.62
CA GLY A 151 -11.25 -4.77 8.93
C GLY A 151 -9.81 -4.32 9.20
N LEU A 152 -8.98 -5.11 9.88
CA LEU A 152 -7.57 -4.83 10.15
C LEU A 152 -6.64 -6.02 9.88
N ARG A 153 -7.15 -7.14 9.37
CA ARG A 153 -6.39 -8.38 9.11
C ARG A 153 -5.26 -8.15 8.13
N PHE A 154 -5.39 -7.21 7.21
CA PHE A 154 -4.32 -6.80 6.30
C PHE A 154 -3.02 -6.42 7.03
N PHE A 155 -3.13 -5.87 8.24
CA PHE A 155 -1.98 -5.42 9.03
C PHE A 155 -1.41 -6.50 9.95
N ASP A 156 -2.11 -7.63 10.08
CA ASP A 156 -1.71 -8.75 10.92
C ASP A 156 -0.98 -9.81 10.07
N PHE A 157 0.20 -10.23 10.53
CA PHE A 157 1.06 -11.18 9.83
C PHE A 157 1.14 -12.46 10.66
N ASP A 158 0.10 -13.29 10.59
CA ASP A 158 -0.07 -14.47 11.46
C ASP A 158 1.09 -15.49 11.31
N GLU A 159 1.78 -15.52 10.16
CA GLU A 159 2.92 -16.41 9.88
C GLU A 159 4.29 -15.81 10.29
N ILE A 160 4.32 -14.60 10.86
CA ILE A 160 5.55 -13.89 11.24
C ILE A 160 5.56 -13.62 12.74
N ASP A 161 6.25 -14.47 13.50
CA ASP A 161 6.37 -14.36 14.96
C ASP A 161 7.07 -13.06 15.42
N ASP A 162 8.23 -12.75 14.83
CA ASP A 162 9.01 -11.55 15.16
C ASP A 162 9.28 -10.69 13.93
N SER A 163 8.45 -9.64 13.78
CA SER A 163 8.56 -8.66 12.70
C SER A 163 9.95 -8.02 12.58
N LYS A 164 10.67 -7.83 13.70
CA LYS A 164 12.01 -7.21 13.66
C LYS A 164 13.01 -8.15 12.98
N THR A 165 13.05 -9.40 13.38
CA THR A 165 13.92 -10.44 12.82
C THR A 165 13.57 -10.68 11.35
N PHE A 166 12.27 -10.77 11.02
CA PHE A 166 11.85 -10.94 9.64
C PHE A 166 12.29 -9.77 8.74
N LYS A 167 12.12 -8.52 9.19
CA LYS A 167 12.61 -7.34 8.44
C LYS A 167 14.13 -7.33 8.27
N ASN A 168 14.89 -7.92 9.19
CA ASN A 168 16.33 -8.06 9.03
C ASN A 168 16.67 -9.13 8.00
N GLU A 169 15.98 -10.27 8.02
CA GLU A 169 16.14 -11.31 7.02
C GLU A 169 15.80 -10.82 5.61
N TYR A 170 14.66 -10.13 5.44
CA TYR A 170 14.30 -9.52 4.16
C TYR A 170 15.42 -8.60 3.64
N ARG A 171 15.98 -7.74 4.50
CA ARG A 171 17.09 -6.85 4.13
C ARG A 171 18.38 -7.61 3.83
N ASN A 172 18.64 -8.73 4.50
CA ASN A 172 19.78 -9.59 4.21
C ASN A 172 19.64 -10.22 2.82
N ARG A 173 18.45 -10.71 2.45
CA ARG A 173 18.19 -11.22 1.10
C ARG A 173 18.33 -10.15 0.02
N LEU A 174 17.85 -8.93 0.27
CA LEU A 174 18.11 -7.79 -0.62
C LEU A 174 19.62 -7.54 -0.81
N ASN A 175 20.43 -7.66 0.24
CA ASN A 175 21.88 -7.46 0.15
C ASN A 175 22.59 -8.57 -0.64
N GLN A 176 21.95 -9.72 -0.83
CA GLN A 176 22.48 -10.88 -1.55
C GLN A 176 22.03 -10.95 -3.02
N LEU A 177 21.19 -10.02 -3.47
CA LEU A 177 20.80 -9.94 -4.87
C LEU A 177 22.02 -9.73 -5.76
N ALA A 178 22.16 -10.54 -6.80
CA ALA A 178 23.21 -10.41 -7.80
C ALA A 178 22.87 -9.29 -8.79
N LEU A 179 23.01 -8.04 -8.35
CA LEU A 179 22.70 -6.84 -9.14
C LEU A 179 23.99 -6.25 -9.73
N SER A 180 23.93 -5.83 -11.00
CA SER A 180 24.87 -4.84 -11.53
C SER A 180 24.61 -3.47 -10.88
N ASP A 181 25.55 -2.54 -10.99
CA ASP A 181 25.34 -1.18 -10.49
C ASP A 181 24.18 -0.48 -11.21
N ASP A 182 24.02 -0.69 -12.53
CA ASP A 182 22.92 -0.13 -13.32
C ASP A 182 21.56 -0.69 -12.86
N LEU A 183 21.45 -2.01 -12.72
CA LEU A 183 20.21 -2.64 -12.25
C LEU A 183 19.88 -2.24 -10.81
N ALA A 184 20.89 -2.04 -9.96
CA ALA A 184 20.67 -1.52 -8.61
C ALA A 184 20.09 -0.09 -8.65
N VAL A 185 20.50 0.74 -9.60
CA VAL A 185 19.90 2.08 -9.82
C VAL A 185 18.47 1.95 -10.31
N GLU A 186 18.21 1.08 -11.28
CA GLU A 186 16.85 0.85 -11.82
C GLU A 186 15.87 0.39 -10.74
N VAL A 187 16.25 -0.55 -9.86
CA VAL A 187 15.40 -0.97 -8.73
C VAL A 187 15.12 0.18 -7.76
N ILE A 188 16.08 1.09 -7.57
CA ILE A 188 15.89 2.28 -6.71
C ILE A 188 14.94 3.28 -7.37
N GLU A 189 15.07 3.53 -8.67
CA GLU A 189 14.17 4.42 -9.40
C GLU A 189 12.75 3.84 -9.46
N GLU A 190 12.61 2.53 -9.70
CA GLU A 190 11.30 1.88 -9.63
C GLU A 190 10.71 1.98 -8.23
N ALA A 191 11.51 1.86 -7.17
CA ALA A 191 11.00 2.02 -5.80
C ALA A 191 10.48 3.44 -5.55
N LYS A 192 11.12 4.47 -6.12
CA LYS A 192 10.58 5.84 -6.09
C LYS A 192 9.28 5.95 -6.88
N GLN A 193 9.18 5.29 -8.02
CA GLN A 193 7.94 5.24 -8.80
C GLN A 193 6.82 4.56 -8.02
N VAL A 194 7.12 3.51 -7.24
CA VAL A 194 6.16 2.88 -6.34
C VAL A 194 5.62 3.88 -5.31
N PHE A 195 6.48 4.71 -4.71
CA PHE A 195 6.03 5.79 -3.81
C PHE A 195 5.13 6.81 -4.53
N ALA A 196 5.45 7.19 -5.78
CA ALA A 196 4.62 8.12 -6.56
C ALA A 196 3.24 7.52 -6.92
N LEU A 197 3.18 6.23 -7.26
CA LEU A 197 1.93 5.51 -7.47
C LEU A 197 1.08 5.47 -6.19
N ASN A 198 1.70 5.17 -5.04
CA ASN A 198 1.01 5.19 -3.75
C ASN A 198 0.50 6.59 -3.39
N GLN A 199 1.26 7.64 -3.68
CA GLN A 199 0.82 9.02 -3.48
C GLN A 199 -0.45 9.33 -4.28
N ARG A 200 -0.50 8.94 -5.56
CA ARG A 200 -1.69 9.15 -6.40
C ARG A 200 -2.92 8.41 -5.88
N LEU A 201 -2.75 7.19 -5.35
CA LEU A 201 -3.83 6.48 -4.66
C LEU A 201 -4.37 7.28 -3.47
N PHE A 202 -3.49 7.89 -2.66
CA PHE A 202 -3.89 8.70 -1.52
C PHE A 202 -4.56 10.01 -1.95
N GLU A 203 -4.08 10.67 -2.99
CA GLU A 203 -4.68 11.90 -3.54
C GLU A 203 -6.10 11.66 -4.09
N GLU A 204 -6.38 10.51 -4.70
CA GLU A 204 -7.75 10.15 -5.09
C GLU A 204 -8.70 10.00 -3.88
N LEU A 205 -8.19 9.46 -2.77
CA LEU A 205 -8.95 9.37 -1.52
C LEU A 205 -9.17 10.78 -0.93
N GLU A 206 -8.25 11.73 -1.17
CA GLU A 206 -8.43 13.15 -0.82
C GLU A 206 -9.51 13.86 -1.66
N GLY A 207 -9.81 13.41 -2.88
CA GLY A 207 -10.98 13.93 -3.60
C GLY A 207 -12.29 13.50 -2.93
N SER A 208 -12.30 12.28 -2.39
CA SER A 208 -13.49 11.65 -1.82
C SER A 208 -13.85 12.18 -0.42
N TRP A 209 -12.88 12.32 0.49
CA TRP A 209 -13.13 12.80 1.87
C TRP A 209 -13.62 14.27 1.93
N ILE A 210 -13.11 15.19 1.08
CA ILE A 210 -13.54 16.60 1.04
C ILE A 210 -15.01 16.65 0.62
N ARG A 211 -15.40 15.83 -0.35
CA ARG A 211 -16.78 15.74 -0.80
C ARG A 211 -17.70 15.18 0.28
N THR A 212 -17.27 14.16 1.02
CA THR A 212 -18.04 13.63 2.16
C THR A 212 -18.18 14.65 3.27
N LEU A 213 -17.11 15.34 3.67
CA LEU A 213 -17.17 16.40 4.67
C LEU A 213 -18.06 17.57 4.21
N ALA A 214 -17.98 17.97 2.95
CA ALA A 214 -18.84 19.00 2.38
C ALA A 214 -20.32 18.60 2.40
N ASN A 215 -20.64 17.33 2.21
CA ASN A 215 -22.00 16.81 2.31
C ASN A 215 -22.50 16.66 3.77
N CYS A 216 -21.59 16.57 4.75
CA CYS A 216 -21.91 16.53 6.17
C CYS A 216 -21.98 17.93 6.81
N LEU A 217 -21.53 18.98 6.13
CA LEU A 217 -21.81 20.35 6.55
C LEU A 217 -23.31 20.61 6.35
N PRO A 218 -24.03 21.12 7.37
CA PRO A 218 -25.43 21.49 7.19
C PRO A 218 -25.52 22.47 6.02
N LEU A 219 -26.46 22.25 5.10
CA LEU A 219 -26.82 23.16 4.01
C LEU A 219 -27.22 24.52 4.60
N GLY A 220 -26.21 25.33 4.89
CA GLY A 220 -26.30 26.46 5.81
C GLY A 220 -25.66 27.70 5.23
N PHE A 221 -25.80 27.92 3.93
CA PHE A 221 -25.62 29.25 3.33
C PHE A 221 -26.73 29.49 2.31
N ASN A 222 -27.94 29.73 2.82
CA ASN A 222 -28.94 30.48 2.07
C ASN A 222 -28.34 31.85 1.74
N ARG A 223 -27.90 32.04 0.48
CA ARG A 223 -27.67 33.37 -0.09
C ARG A 223 -28.99 34.12 0.03
N ARG A 224 -29.11 34.99 1.04
CA ARG A 224 -30.14 36.02 1.06
C ARG A 224 -29.95 36.86 -0.20
N LYS A 225 -30.86 36.69 -1.17
CA LYS A 225 -31.19 37.74 -2.14
C LYS A 225 -31.50 38.99 -1.32
N ARG A 226 -30.72 40.06 -1.51
CA ARG A 226 -31.22 41.42 -1.30
C ARG A 226 -31.41 42.03 -2.67
N ALA A 227 -32.66 42.41 -2.90
CA ALA A 227 -33.13 43.25 -3.98
C ALA A 227 -32.47 44.64 -3.93
#